data_AF-A0A2H3K2I9-F1
#
_entry.id   AF-A0A2H3K2I9-F1
#
_cell.length_a   1.000
_cell.length_b   1.000
_cell.length_c   1.000
_cell.angle_alpha   90.00
_cell.angle_beta   90.00
_cell.angle_gamma   90.00
#
_symmetry.space_group_name_H-M   'P 1'
#
loop_
_entity.id
_entity.type
_entity.pdbx_description
1 polymer ?
#
loop_
_entity_poly.entity_id
_entity_poly.type
_entity_poly.pdbx_seq_one_letter_code
_entity_poly.pdbx_strand_id
1 'polypeptide(L)'
;MAHNHAHGSCGDECHDHDHIPESQGHKDNLFERIDRPNVVALNAQDPGKGPEVIKPWHERTNEDKYLVSDADDQMLIRVPFTGSVKLRAVLLKTGPGDLTPAKVALFSNMENMDFSDIADRKPVQELDVPQSNDVGEYHVMPAKFPNCTSITLFFPASQGADTIRIYYVGFLGQFSERKEAPVVTVYEAQANLADHERIQGMDGNFSMPQP
;
A
#
# COMPACT_ATOMS: atom_id res chain seq x y z
N MET A 1 -69.69 -23.94 -5.86
CA MET A 1 -68.63 -23.42 -4.97
C MET A 1 -67.37 -23.30 -5.80
N ALA A 2 -66.98 -22.07 -6.12
CA ALA A 2 -65.78 -21.77 -6.91
C ALA A 2 -65.05 -20.63 -6.19
N HIS A 3 -63.78 -20.83 -5.90
CA HIS A 3 -62.95 -19.94 -5.10
C HIS A 3 -62.31 -18.87 -6.00
N ASN A 4 -62.46 -17.61 -5.59
CA ASN A 4 -61.77 -16.45 -6.15
C ASN A 4 -60.34 -16.38 -5.56
N HIS A 5 -59.32 -16.31 -6.40
CA HIS A 5 -57.98 -15.91 -6.02
C HIS A 5 -57.73 -14.46 -6.43
N ALA A 6 -57.54 -13.58 -5.45
CA ALA A 6 -57.09 -12.20 -5.64
C ALA A 6 -55.56 -12.17 -5.57
N HIS A 7 -54.89 -11.78 -6.67
CA HIS A 7 -53.48 -11.42 -6.67
C HIS A 7 -53.35 -9.93 -6.37
N GLY A 8 -52.89 -9.61 -5.16
CA GLY A 8 -52.35 -8.29 -4.83
C GLY A 8 -50.95 -8.18 -5.41
N SER A 9 -50.80 -7.34 -6.43
CA SER A 9 -49.53 -7.02 -7.07
C SER A 9 -48.62 -6.27 -6.11
N CYS A 10 -47.35 -6.68 -6.12
CA CYS A 10 -46.24 -6.28 -5.30
C CYS A 10 -45.90 -4.77 -5.36
N GLY A 11 -45.50 -4.23 -4.22
CA GLY A 11 -44.76 -2.97 -4.14
C GLY A 11 -43.33 -3.19 -4.63
N ASP A 12 -42.98 -2.51 -5.71
CA ASP A 12 -41.62 -2.46 -6.24
C ASP A 12 -40.90 -1.34 -5.48
N GLU A 13 -40.06 -1.74 -4.52
CA GLU A 13 -39.22 -0.82 -3.77
C GLU A 13 -38.14 -0.27 -4.71
N CYS A 14 -38.10 1.05 -4.82
CA CYS A 14 -37.14 1.79 -5.60
C CYS A 14 -35.71 1.45 -5.16
N HIS A 15 -34.94 0.82 -6.04
CA HIS A 15 -33.50 0.76 -5.90
C HIS A 15 -32.92 2.15 -6.16
N ASP A 16 -32.48 2.78 -5.08
CA ASP A 16 -31.69 4.01 -5.05
C ASP A 16 -30.36 3.76 -5.78
N HIS A 17 -30.36 3.96 -7.09
CA HIS A 17 -29.15 4.04 -7.89
C HIS A 17 -28.51 5.40 -7.63
N ASP A 18 -27.75 5.46 -6.55
CA ASP A 18 -26.88 6.56 -6.18
C ASP A 18 -25.96 6.88 -7.39
N HIS A 19 -26.34 7.88 -8.18
CA HIS A 19 -25.69 8.27 -9.44
C HIS A 19 -24.34 8.94 -9.13
N ILE A 20 -23.32 8.13 -8.88
CA ILE A 20 -21.94 8.61 -8.80
C ILE A 20 -21.55 9.06 -10.22
N PRO A 21 -21.05 10.30 -10.41
CA PRO A 21 -20.51 10.71 -11.70
C PRO A 21 -19.40 9.72 -12.11
N GLU A 22 -19.47 9.22 -13.34
CA GLU A 22 -18.51 8.24 -13.89
C GLU A 22 -17.05 8.72 -13.79
N SER A 23 -16.86 10.05 -13.75
CA SER A 23 -15.57 10.73 -13.54
C SER A 23 -14.96 10.54 -12.15
N GLN A 24 -15.77 10.26 -11.12
CA GLN A 24 -15.32 10.19 -9.73
C GLN A 24 -14.88 8.78 -9.32
N GLY A 25 -15.24 7.77 -10.11
CA GLY A 25 -14.88 6.37 -9.84
C GLY A 25 -15.51 5.83 -8.57
N HIS A 26 -14.86 4.85 -7.95
CA HIS A 26 -15.35 4.26 -6.71
C HIS A 26 -15.20 5.23 -5.53
N LYS A 27 -16.22 5.30 -4.66
CA LYS A 27 -16.19 6.13 -3.44
C LYS A 27 -15.02 5.81 -2.50
N ASP A 28 -14.50 4.60 -2.58
CA ASP A 28 -13.39 4.10 -1.79
C ASP A 28 -12.05 4.07 -2.55
N ASN A 29 -11.92 4.89 -3.60
CA ASN A 29 -10.66 5.07 -4.32
C ASN A 29 -9.60 5.76 -3.45
N LEU A 30 -8.38 5.23 -3.49
CA LEU A 30 -7.28 5.66 -2.62
C LEU A 30 -6.25 6.58 -3.32
N PHE A 31 -6.52 7.07 -4.53
CA PHE A 31 -5.56 7.88 -5.31
C PHE A 31 -4.99 9.07 -4.52
N GLU A 32 -5.86 9.82 -3.82
CA GLU A 32 -5.46 10.98 -3.01
C GLU A 32 -4.70 10.60 -1.72
N ARG A 33 -4.73 9.32 -1.34
CA ARG A 33 -4.11 8.78 -0.12
C ARG A 33 -2.77 8.10 -0.39
N ILE A 34 -2.30 8.12 -1.63
CA ILE A 34 -1.00 7.58 -2.02
C ILE A 34 0.06 8.68 -1.94
N ASP A 35 1.17 8.35 -1.28
CA ASP A 35 2.37 9.20 -1.26
C ASP A 35 3.18 9.01 -2.55
N ARG A 36 2.65 9.61 -3.63
CA ARG A 36 3.16 9.47 -5.00
C ARG A 36 4.65 9.80 -5.16
N PRO A 37 5.21 10.86 -4.56
CA PRO A 37 6.64 11.15 -4.66
C PRO A 37 7.56 10.03 -4.15
N ASN A 38 7.08 9.19 -3.23
CA ASN A 38 7.83 8.09 -2.63
C ASN A 38 7.46 6.70 -3.20
N VAL A 39 6.72 6.66 -4.32
CA VAL A 39 6.51 5.43 -5.09
C VAL A 39 7.82 5.07 -5.77
N VAL A 40 8.20 3.80 -5.67
CA VAL A 40 9.45 3.27 -6.23
C VAL A 40 9.15 2.04 -7.07
N ALA A 41 9.66 2.01 -8.29
CA ALA A 41 9.70 0.83 -9.13
C ALA A 41 11.15 0.30 -9.24
N LEU A 42 11.33 -1.01 -9.09
CA LEU A 42 12.59 -1.71 -9.33
C LEU A 42 12.49 -2.57 -10.59
N ASN A 43 13.60 -2.66 -11.33
CA ASN A 43 13.66 -3.23 -12.67
C ASN A 43 12.69 -2.57 -13.66
N ALA A 44 12.58 -1.24 -13.59
CA ALA A 44 11.84 -0.43 -14.55
C ALA A 44 12.82 0.31 -15.48
N GLN A 45 12.52 0.33 -16.78
CA GLN A 45 13.32 1.03 -17.77
C GLN A 45 13.23 2.55 -17.58
N ASP A 46 14.39 3.23 -17.65
CA ASP A 46 14.46 4.69 -17.57
C ASP A 46 13.63 5.37 -18.68
N PRO A 47 12.90 6.47 -18.38
CA PRO A 47 12.90 7.24 -17.13
C PRO A 47 11.84 6.77 -16.09
N GLY A 48 11.28 5.57 -16.24
CA GLY A 48 10.20 5.07 -15.38
C GLY A 48 10.64 4.90 -13.94
N LYS A 49 9.95 5.54 -12.99
CA LYS A 49 10.26 5.49 -11.55
C LYS A 49 9.13 4.92 -10.70
N GLY A 50 7.95 4.74 -11.27
CA GLY A 50 6.76 4.28 -10.55
C GLY A 50 5.60 5.28 -10.48
N PRO A 51 5.79 6.54 -10.06
CA PRO A 51 4.70 7.49 -9.86
C PRO A 51 3.81 7.71 -11.10
N GLU A 52 4.37 7.55 -12.30
CA GLU A 52 3.71 7.76 -13.59
C GLU A 52 2.58 6.76 -13.89
N VAL A 53 2.56 5.59 -13.25
CA VAL A 53 1.44 4.63 -13.37
C VAL A 53 0.38 4.82 -12.30
N ILE A 54 0.60 5.71 -11.33
CA ILE A 54 -0.40 6.12 -10.33
C ILE A 54 -1.18 7.32 -10.89
N LYS A 55 -2.32 7.04 -11.52
CA LYS A 55 -3.15 8.04 -12.22
C LYS A 55 -4.48 8.27 -11.51
N PRO A 56 -5.13 9.44 -11.70
CA PRO A 56 -6.51 9.60 -11.26
C PRO A 56 -7.45 8.68 -12.06
N TRP A 57 -8.63 8.39 -11.51
CA TRP A 57 -9.57 7.41 -12.08
C TRP A 57 -9.97 7.71 -13.54
N HIS A 58 -10.10 8.98 -13.91
CA HIS A 58 -10.47 9.39 -15.27
C HIS A 58 -9.34 9.18 -16.29
N GLU A 59 -8.08 9.05 -15.86
CA GLU A 59 -6.91 8.77 -16.71
C GLU A 59 -6.49 7.29 -16.66
N ARG A 60 -7.24 6.42 -15.98
CA ARG A 60 -6.87 5.00 -15.79
C ARG A 60 -6.68 4.22 -17.09
N THR A 61 -7.33 4.66 -18.18
CA THR A 61 -7.24 4.05 -19.51
C THR A 61 -6.20 4.73 -20.41
N ASN A 62 -5.60 5.85 -19.98
CA ASN A 62 -4.56 6.53 -20.75
C ASN A 62 -3.28 5.66 -20.78
N GLU A 63 -2.79 5.39 -21.98
CA GLU A 63 -1.62 4.54 -22.22
C GLU A 63 -0.34 5.34 -22.56
N ASP A 64 -0.37 6.68 -22.49
CA ASP A 64 0.78 7.54 -22.87
C ASP A 64 1.96 7.38 -21.91
N LYS A 65 1.67 7.11 -20.63
CA LYS A 65 2.65 6.85 -19.58
C LYS A 65 2.52 5.44 -19.06
N TYR A 66 3.64 4.72 -18.99
CA TYR A 66 3.69 3.33 -18.56
C TYR A 66 5.07 2.98 -18.01
N LEU A 67 5.13 1.87 -17.28
CA LEU A 67 6.35 1.19 -16.91
C LEU A 67 6.58 0.01 -17.85
N VAL A 68 7.85 -0.21 -18.23
CA VAL A 68 8.32 -1.45 -18.87
C VAL A 68 9.47 -1.98 -18.04
N SER A 69 9.57 -3.30 -17.92
CA SER A 69 10.72 -3.90 -17.25
C SER A 69 11.99 -3.80 -18.09
N ASP A 70 13.16 -3.64 -17.46
CA ASP A 70 14.41 -3.30 -18.18
C ASP A 70 15.23 -4.53 -18.58
N ALA A 71 15.59 -5.37 -17.61
CA ALA A 71 16.50 -6.50 -17.85
C ALA A 71 15.79 -7.83 -18.15
N ASP A 72 14.67 -8.08 -17.47
CA ASP A 72 13.86 -9.30 -17.57
C ASP A 72 12.38 -8.96 -17.35
N ASP A 73 11.51 -9.97 -17.27
CA ASP A 73 10.06 -9.81 -17.15
C ASP A 73 9.56 -9.70 -15.70
N GLN A 74 10.46 -9.43 -14.75
CA GLN A 74 10.12 -9.21 -13.35
C GLN A 74 10.05 -7.72 -13.02
N MET A 75 9.14 -7.31 -12.15
CA MET A 75 9.10 -5.93 -11.67
C MET A 75 8.56 -5.86 -10.25
N LEU A 76 9.08 -4.92 -9.46
CA LEU A 76 8.57 -4.61 -8.14
C LEU A 76 8.14 -3.15 -8.10
N ILE A 77 6.93 -2.88 -7.59
CA ILE A 77 6.42 -1.53 -7.38
C ILE A 77 6.00 -1.39 -5.92
N ARG A 78 6.66 -0.49 -5.19
CA ARG A 78 6.31 -0.13 -3.83
C ARG A 78 5.48 1.15 -3.82
N VAL A 79 4.27 1.06 -3.26
CA VAL A 79 3.34 2.17 -3.13
C VAL A 79 3.08 2.48 -1.65
N PRO A 80 3.66 3.57 -1.11
CA PRO A 80 3.33 4.05 0.24
C PRO A 80 2.00 4.83 0.26
N PHE A 81 1.31 4.75 1.40
CA PHE A 81 0.11 5.55 1.68
C PHE A 81 0.42 6.63 2.72
N THR A 82 -0.36 7.72 2.71
CA THR A 82 -0.24 8.84 3.65
C THR A 82 -0.88 8.54 5.02
N GLY A 83 -1.22 7.29 5.31
CA GLY A 83 -1.94 6.87 6.51
C GLY A 83 -2.18 5.37 6.52
N SER A 84 -3.11 4.91 7.35
CA SER A 84 -3.47 3.48 7.42
C SER A 84 -4.59 3.17 6.45
N VAL A 85 -4.43 2.10 5.67
CA VAL A 85 -5.42 1.65 4.69
C VAL A 85 -5.86 0.22 5.02
N LYS A 86 -7.17 0.01 5.12
CA LYS A 86 -7.76 -1.31 5.00
C LYS A 86 -8.03 -1.62 3.53
N LEU A 87 -7.19 -2.44 2.91
CA LEU A 87 -7.25 -2.69 1.48
C LEU A 87 -8.41 -3.61 1.12
N ARG A 88 -9.15 -3.26 0.06
CA ARG A 88 -10.25 -4.06 -0.49
C ARG A 88 -9.91 -4.65 -1.86
N ALA A 89 -9.32 -3.86 -2.75
CA ALA A 89 -8.94 -4.32 -4.08
C ALA A 89 -7.73 -3.55 -4.63
N VAL A 90 -7.03 -4.20 -5.55
CA VAL A 90 -5.99 -3.60 -6.39
C VAL A 90 -6.56 -3.46 -7.80
N LEU A 91 -6.28 -2.34 -8.46
CA LEU A 91 -6.70 -2.04 -9.82
C LEU A 91 -5.47 -2.04 -10.72
N LEU A 92 -5.48 -2.81 -11.81
CA LEU A 92 -4.34 -2.90 -12.73
C LEU A 92 -4.80 -2.76 -14.17
N LYS A 93 -4.02 -2.00 -14.96
CA LYS A 93 -4.05 -2.06 -16.43
C LYS A 93 -2.66 -2.42 -16.91
N THR A 94 -2.53 -3.53 -17.61
CA THR A 94 -1.26 -4.13 -17.99
C THR A 94 -1.31 -4.69 -19.42
N GLY A 95 -0.16 -5.09 -19.96
CA GLY A 95 -0.07 -5.69 -21.31
C GLY A 95 0.28 -4.66 -22.40
N PRO A 96 -0.20 -4.81 -23.65
CA PRO A 96 -1.18 -5.80 -24.12
C PRO A 96 -0.55 -7.19 -24.38
N GLY A 97 -1.41 -8.21 -24.46
CA GLY A 97 -1.03 -9.57 -24.87
C GLY A 97 0.03 -10.17 -23.96
N ASP A 98 1.11 -10.68 -24.54
CA ASP A 98 2.16 -11.42 -23.83
C ASP A 98 2.97 -10.55 -22.86
N LEU A 99 2.92 -9.21 -23.00
CA LEU A 99 3.49 -8.24 -22.05
C LEU A 99 2.69 -8.15 -20.73
N THR A 100 1.56 -8.85 -20.63
CA THR A 100 0.74 -8.89 -19.42
C THR A 100 1.47 -9.74 -18.37
N PRO A 101 1.67 -9.27 -17.14
CA PRO A 101 2.20 -10.13 -16.09
C PRO A 101 1.24 -11.30 -15.84
N ALA A 102 1.77 -12.48 -15.54
CA ALA A 102 0.92 -13.66 -15.26
C ALA A 102 0.20 -13.53 -13.92
N LYS A 103 0.88 -12.95 -12.93
CA LYS A 103 0.41 -12.81 -11.56
C LYS A 103 0.88 -11.51 -10.94
N VAL A 104 0.24 -11.13 -9.84
CA VAL A 104 0.74 -10.12 -8.92
C VAL A 104 0.75 -10.67 -7.49
N ALA A 105 1.91 -10.62 -6.86
CA ALA A 105 2.12 -10.99 -5.47
C ALA A 105 2.15 -9.74 -4.59
N LEU A 106 1.31 -9.71 -3.55
CA LEU A 106 1.16 -8.54 -2.69
C LEU A 106 1.86 -8.74 -1.35
N PHE A 107 2.63 -7.75 -0.95
CA PHE A 107 3.26 -7.66 0.36
C PHE A 107 2.81 -6.36 1.04
N SER A 108 2.54 -6.41 2.33
CA SER A 108 2.07 -5.25 3.11
C SER A 108 3.12 -4.77 4.10
N ASN A 109 3.27 -3.45 4.23
CA ASN A 109 4.09 -2.81 5.26
C ASN A 109 5.57 -3.20 5.22
N MET A 110 6.06 -3.35 3.99
CA MET A 110 7.45 -3.70 3.72
C MET A 110 8.22 -2.43 3.36
N GLU A 111 9.22 -2.12 4.16
CA GLU A 111 10.18 -1.06 3.86
C GLU A 111 11.32 -1.64 3.04
N ASN A 112 11.70 -0.94 1.97
CA ASN A 112 12.89 -1.22 1.15
C ASN A 112 13.01 -2.67 0.65
N MET A 113 11.86 -3.32 0.38
CA MET A 113 11.84 -4.68 -0.16
C MET A 113 12.42 -4.73 -1.57
N ASP A 114 13.36 -5.65 -1.78
CA ASP A 114 13.99 -5.90 -3.06
C ASP A 114 13.78 -7.35 -3.55
N PHE A 115 14.43 -7.72 -4.66
CA PHE A 115 14.30 -9.06 -5.25
C PHE A 115 14.94 -10.17 -4.40
N SER A 116 15.89 -9.84 -3.52
CA SER A 116 16.49 -10.82 -2.61
C SER A 116 15.53 -11.20 -1.49
N ASP A 117 14.78 -10.24 -0.95
CA ASP A 117 13.74 -10.48 0.05
C ASP A 117 12.60 -11.38 -0.47
N ILE A 118 12.31 -11.34 -1.77
CA ILE A 118 11.19 -12.09 -2.37
C ILE A 118 11.38 -13.60 -2.23
N ALA A 119 12.63 -14.09 -2.28
CA ALA A 119 12.92 -15.52 -2.18
C ALA A 119 12.61 -16.09 -0.79
N ASP A 120 12.81 -15.27 0.26
CA ASP A 120 12.69 -15.70 1.65
C ASP A 120 11.33 -15.36 2.27
N ARG A 121 10.53 -14.51 1.61
CA ARG A 121 9.27 -14.00 2.16
C ARG A 121 8.08 -14.47 1.35
N LYS A 122 7.07 -14.95 2.09
CA LYS A 122 5.79 -15.34 1.49
C LYS A 122 4.92 -14.10 1.24
N PRO A 123 4.34 -13.93 0.03
CA PRO A 123 3.35 -12.90 -0.19
C PRO A 123 2.12 -13.11 0.67
N VAL A 124 1.49 -12.00 1.06
CA VAL A 124 0.26 -12.00 1.85
C VAL A 124 -0.90 -12.59 1.04
N GLN A 125 -0.95 -12.25 -0.24
CA GLN A 125 -1.89 -12.77 -1.22
C GLN A 125 -1.29 -12.67 -2.63
N GLU A 126 -1.56 -13.68 -3.47
CA GLU A 126 -1.24 -13.68 -4.89
C GLU A 126 -2.55 -13.64 -5.69
N LEU A 127 -2.52 -12.98 -6.84
CA LEU A 127 -3.68 -12.80 -7.72
C LEU A 127 -3.24 -13.10 -9.15
N ASP A 128 -4.01 -13.91 -9.87
CA ASP A 128 -3.79 -14.14 -11.30
C ASP A 128 -4.26 -12.91 -12.10
N VAL A 129 -3.46 -12.51 -13.09
CA VAL A 129 -3.74 -11.34 -13.93
C VAL A 129 -4.10 -11.83 -15.33
N PRO A 130 -5.38 -11.91 -15.73
CA PRO A 130 -5.74 -12.34 -17.07
C PRO A 130 -5.35 -11.27 -18.12
N GLN A 131 -5.07 -11.69 -19.35
CA GLN A 131 -4.91 -10.77 -20.46
C GLN A 131 -6.21 -9.99 -20.69
N SER A 132 -6.13 -8.67 -20.60
CA SER A 132 -7.22 -7.76 -20.88
C SER A 132 -6.66 -6.39 -21.27
N ASN A 133 -7.39 -5.67 -22.12
CA ASN A 133 -7.09 -4.27 -22.41
C ASN A 133 -7.77 -3.31 -21.42
N ASP A 134 -8.69 -3.81 -20.58
CA ASP A 134 -9.40 -3.02 -19.58
C ASP A 134 -8.67 -2.95 -18.24
N VAL A 135 -9.11 -2.05 -17.37
CA VAL A 135 -8.64 -2.04 -15.97
C VAL A 135 -9.28 -3.20 -15.22
N GLY A 136 -8.46 -4.15 -14.77
CA GLY A 136 -8.90 -5.25 -13.90
C GLY A 136 -9.01 -4.83 -12.45
N GLU A 137 -10.08 -5.26 -11.76
CA GLU A 137 -10.26 -5.13 -10.32
C GLU A 137 -10.01 -6.47 -9.62
N TYR A 138 -8.95 -6.51 -8.81
CA TYR A 138 -8.51 -7.71 -8.12
C TYR A 138 -8.79 -7.59 -6.62
N HIS A 139 -9.83 -8.29 -6.17
CA HIS A 139 -10.22 -8.29 -4.78
C HIS A 139 -9.19 -9.01 -3.90
N VAL A 140 -8.81 -8.35 -2.80
CA VAL A 140 -8.01 -8.97 -1.74
C VAL A 140 -8.90 -9.43 -0.60
N MET A 141 -8.36 -10.24 0.31
CA MET A 141 -9.02 -10.56 1.57
C MET A 141 -8.75 -9.42 2.58
N PRO A 142 -9.71 -8.54 2.92
CA PRO A 142 -9.41 -7.35 3.73
C PRO A 142 -8.91 -7.69 5.13
N ALA A 143 -9.23 -8.88 5.65
CA ALA A 143 -8.72 -9.39 6.92
C ALA A 143 -7.18 -9.57 6.93
N LYS A 144 -6.57 -9.79 5.76
CA LYS A 144 -5.11 -9.87 5.60
C LYS A 144 -4.44 -8.51 5.42
N PHE A 145 -5.21 -7.48 5.10
CA PHE A 145 -4.74 -6.13 4.83
C PHE A 145 -5.48 -5.06 5.67
N PRO A 146 -5.54 -5.19 7.01
CA PRO A 146 -6.37 -4.31 7.84
C PRO A 146 -5.77 -2.91 8.06
N ASN A 147 -4.44 -2.78 8.07
CA ASN A 147 -3.73 -1.55 8.45
C ASN A 147 -2.46 -1.39 7.60
N CYS A 148 -2.62 -1.21 6.30
CA CYS A 148 -1.52 -1.06 5.36
C CYS A 148 -1.05 0.38 5.30
N THR A 149 0.23 0.62 5.58
CA THR A 149 0.94 1.88 5.35
C THR A 149 1.72 1.87 4.02
N SER A 150 2.01 0.69 3.50
CA SER A 150 2.53 0.50 2.13
C SER A 150 2.07 -0.84 1.55
N ILE A 151 1.99 -0.91 0.23
CA ILE A 151 1.80 -2.15 -0.51
C ILE A 151 2.91 -2.26 -1.55
N THR A 152 3.57 -3.41 -1.56
CA THR A 152 4.52 -3.78 -2.60
C THR A 152 3.86 -4.80 -3.51
N LEU A 153 3.81 -4.49 -4.81
CA LEU A 153 3.37 -5.39 -5.86
C LEU A 153 4.61 -6.00 -6.51
N PHE A 154 4.68 -7.32 -6.54
CA PHE A 154 5.69 -8.05 -7.29
C PHE A 154 5.04 -8.78 -8.46
N PHE A 155 5.58 -8.54 -9.65
CA PHE A 155 5.18 -9.19 -10.89
C PHE A 155 6.31 -10.15 -11.28
N PRO A 156 6.11 -11.48 -11.19
CA PRO A 156 7.19 -12.45 -11.29
C PRO A 156 7.56 -12.86 -12.71
N ALA A 157 6.65 -12.71 -13.66
CA ALA A 157 6.83 -13.11 -15.04
C ALA A 157 5.72 -12.52 -15.93
N SER A 158 6.00 -12.40 -17.22
CA SER A 158 5.02 -12.10 -18.26
C SER A 158 4.19 -13.35 -18.63
N GLN A 159 3.29 -13.22 -19.61
CA GLN A 159 2.52 -14.33 -20.18
C GLN A 159 3.08 -14.84 -21.52
N GLY A 160 4.34 -14.51 -21.84
CA GLY A 160 5.02 -15.02 -23.04
C GLY A 160 6.05 -14.08 -23.66
N ALA A 161 6.21 -12.87 -23.14
CA ALA A 161 7.19 -11.88 -23.59
C ALA A 161 8.42 -11.82 -22.66
N ASP A 162 9.49 -11.19 -23.12
CA ASP A 162 10.71 -11.00 -22.32
C ASP A 162 10.61 -9.82 -21.33
N THR A 163 9.52 -9.04 -21.41
CA THR A 163 9.26 -7.89 -20.54
C THR A 163 7.79 -7.82 -20.16
N ILE A 164 7.49 -7.07 -19.10
CA ILE A 164 6.12 -6.72 -18.74
C ILE A 164 5.87 -5.23 -18.90
N ARG A 165 4.60 -4.87 -19.08
CA ARG A 165 4.19 -3.46 -19.17
C ARG A 165 2.98 -3.16 -18.29
N ILE A 166 3.08 -2.05 -17.57
CA ILE A 166 2.07 -1.59 -16.60
C ILE A 166 1.69 -0.15 -16.94
N TYR A 167 0.40 0.08 -17.19
CA TYR A 167 -0.14 1.41 -17.51
C TYR A 167 -0.80 2.09 -16.32
N TYR A 168 -1.36 1.31 -15.41
CA TYR A 168 -2.13 1.82 -14.28
C TYR A 168 -2.01 0.90 -13.07
N VAL A 169 -1.76 1.51 -11.91
CA VAL A 169 -1.89 0.87 -10.59
C VAL A 169 -2.78 1.76 -9.72
N GLY A 170 -3.86 1.18 -9.21
CA GLY A 170 -4.78 1.84 -8.29
C GLY A 170 -5.16 0.93 -7.12
N PHE A 171 -5.76 1.52 -6.09
CA PHE A 171 -6.19 0.78 -4.90
C PHE A 171 -7.55 1.28 -4.45
N LEU A 172 -8.38 0.35 -3.97
CA LEU A 172 -9.67 0.61 -3.37
C LEU A 172 -9.66 0.10 -1.92
N GLY A 173 -10.22 0.88 -1.00
CA GLY A 173 -10.25 0.51 0.41
C GLY A 173 -10.65 1.65 1.35
N GLN A 174 -10.52 1.40 2.65
CA GLN A 174 -10.88 2.38 3.67
C GLN A 174 -9.62 3.03 4.23
N PHE A 175 -9.55 4.36 4.15
CA PHE A 175 -8.46 5.15 4.72
C PHE A 175 -8.76 5.53 6.17
N SER A 176 -7.74 5.53 7.01
CA SER A 176 -7.77 6.06 8.37
C SER A 176 -6.52 6.90 8.61
N GLU A 177 -6.72 8.11 9.13
CA GLU A 177 -5.64 9.03 9.44
C GLU A 177 -4.75 8.47 10.55
N ARG A 178 -3.43 8.47 10.33
CA ARG A 178 -2.46 8.05 11.34
C ARG A 178 -2.08 9.28 12.16
N LYS A 179 -2.51 9.32 13.43
CA LYS A 179 -1.96 10.29 14.39
C LYS A 179 -0.56 9.83 14.75
N GLU A 180 0.47 10.47 14.20
CA GLU A 180 1.83 10.28 14.68
C GLU A 180 1.94 10.84 16.10
N ALA A 181 1.79 9.98 17.10
CA ALA A 181 2.19 10.33 18.46
C ALA A 181 3.72 10.15 18.52
N PRO A 182 4.51 11.20 18.81
CA PRO A 182 5.93 11.03 19.01
C PRO A 182 6.13 10.08 20.20
N VAL A 183 6.87 8.99 19.99
CA VAL A 183 7.34 8.14 21.09
C VAL A 183 8.37 8.98 21.84
N VAL A 184 7.93 9.68 22.89
CA VAL A 184 8.83 10.30 23.85
C VAL A 184 9.46 9.15 24.65
N THR A 185 10.60 8.65 24.17
CA THR A 185 11.46 7.77 24.97
C THR A 185 12.09 8.61 26.09
N VAL A 186 11.38 8.76 27.21
CA VAL A 186 12.03 9.16 28.46
C VAL A 186 12.90 7.98 28.88
N TYR A 187 14.17 8.00 28.49
CA TYR A 187 15.18 7.19 29.16
C TYR A 187 15.34 7.75 30.57
N GLU A 188 14.68 7.14 31.55
CA GLU A 188 14.96 7.36 32.95
C GLU A 188 16.35 6.79 33.26
N ALA A 189 17.39 7.59 32.98
CA ALA A 189 18.71 7.35 33.56
C ALA A 189 18.67 7.76 35.04
N GLN A 190 18.06 6.93 35.88
CA GLN A 190 18.31 7.00 37.32
C GLN A 190 19.70 6.41 37.57
N ALA A 191 20.73 7.26 37.48
CA ALA A 191 22.02 6.96 38.07
C ALA A 191 21.81 6.83 39.59
N ASN A 192 21.83 5.60 40.09
CA ASN A 192 21.75 5.33 41.53
C ASN A 192 23.06 5.84 42.16
N LEU A 193 23.00 6.95 42.90
CA LEU A 193 24.15 7.67 43.47
C LEU A 193 24.77 6.96 44.70
N ALA A 194 24.67 5.64 44.78
CA ALA A 194 25.08 4.85 45.94
C ALA A 194 26.39 4.06 45.74
N ASP A 195 27.06 4.18 44.58
CA ASP A 195 28.25 3.38 44.25
C ASP A 195 29.48 4.25 43.94
N HIS A 196 29.83 5.15 44.88
CA HIS A 196 31.16 5.75 44.92
C HIS A 196 31.80 5.46 46.27
N GLU A 197 32.84 4.62 46.27
CA GLU A 197 33.64 4.32 47.45
C GLU A 197 34.29 5.59 48.02
N ARG A 198 34.15 5.80 49.34
CA ARG A 198 34.80 6.90 50.05
C ARG A 198 36.31 6.67 50.08
N ILE A 199 37.05 7.50 49.35
CA ILE A 199 38.50 7.63 49.51
C ILE A 199 38.77 8.35 50.84
N GLN A 200 39.46 7.66 51.75
CA GLN A 200 39.80 8.11 53.09
C GLN A 200 41.06 9.00 53.06
N GLY A 201 40.92 10.26 53.49
CA GLY A 201 42.04 11.06 54.00
C GLY A 201 42.21 12.44 53.37
N MET A 202 41.81 13.49 54.11
CA MET A 202 42.55 14.76 54.31
C MET A 202 41.64 15.76 55.05
N ASP A 203 41.52 15.63 56.37
CA ASP A 203 41.04 16.72 57.23
C ASP A 203 42.20 17.68 57.53
N GLY A 204 42.41 18.61 56.61
CA GLY A 204 43.31 19.75 56.76
C GLY A 204 42.62 20.89 57.51
N ASN A 205 42.94 21.00 58.79
CA ASN A 205 42.56 22.06 59.74
C ASN A 205 42.89 23.48 59.24
N PHE A 206 41.88 24.35 59.05
CA PHE A 206 42.05 25.80 59.12
C PHE A 206 40.96 26.41 60.02
N SER A 207 41.42 27.14 61.03
CA SER A 207 40.66 27.66 62.16
C SER A 207 40.49 29.18 62.05
N MET A 208 39.25 29.63 62.30
CA MET A 208 38.85 30.85 63.03
C MET A 208 39.18 32.24 62.44
N PRO A 209 38.68 33.37 63.02
CA PRO A 209 37.63 33.57 64.05
C PRO A 209 36.65 34.73 63.72
N GLN A 210 35.67 35.00 64.59
CA GLN A 210 35.15 36.35 64.90
C GLN A 210 34.12 36.30 66.05
N PRO A 211 33.82 37.42 66.74
CA PRO A 211 34.69 38.42 67.38
C PRO A 211 34.63 38.38 68.92
#